data_AF-A0A0M4LHA5-F1
#
_entry.id   AF-A0A0M4LHA5-F1
#
_cell.length_a   1.000
_cell.length_b   1.000
_cell.length_c   1.000
_cell.angle_alpha   90.00
_cell.angle_beta   90.00
_cell.angle_gamma   90.00
#
_symmetry.space_group_name_H-M   'P 1'
#
loop_
_entity.id
_entity.type
_entity.pdbx_description
1 polymer ?
#
loop_
_entity_poly.entity_id
_entity_poly.type
_entity_poly.pdbx_seq_one_letter_code
_entity_poly.pdbx_strand_id
1 'polypeptide(L)' 'MAKICMRYGQRVQNSVFECSVSPSDYLILKHDLAAVMDESQDSLRYYNLGAKYSSKIEYRGRQRHMPVDGVMML' A
#
# COMPACT_ATOMS: atom_id res chain seq x y z
N MET A 1 -10.64 -4.75 -3.70
CA MET A 1 -9.26 -4.50 -3.22
C MET A 1 -8.80 -3.04 -3.34
N ALA A 2 -8.65 -2.45 -4.53
CA ALA A 2 -8.00 -1.13 -4.68
C ALA A 2 -8.61 -0.01 -3.80
N LYS A 3 -9.95 0.05 -3.72
CA LYS A 3 -10.66 1.02 -2.85
C LYS A 3 -10.31 0.84 -1.36
N ILE A 4 -10.05 -0.38 -0.91
CA ILE A 4 -9.69 -0.69 0.48
C ILE A 4 -8.27 -0.16 0.75
N CYS A 5 -7.29 -0.51 -0.08
CA CYS A 5 -5.90 -0.05 0.08
C CYS A 5 -5.77 1.48 0.01
N MET A 6 -6.52 2.14 -0.87
CA MET A 6 -6.46 3.60 -1.04
C MET A 6 -7.00 4.39 0.17
N ARG A 7 -7.72 3.75 1.10
CA ARG A 7 -8.08 4.39 2.39
C ARG A 7 -6.87 4.62 3.29
N TYR A 8 -5.80 3.86 3.06
CA TYR A 8 -4.64 3.78 3.93
C TYR A 8 -3.34 4.23 3.26
N GLY A 9 -3.41 4.71 2.02
CA GLY A 9 -2.25 5.13 1.27
C GLY A 9 -2.52 5.29 -0.22
N GLN A 10 -1.56 4.89 -1.04
CA GLN A 10 -1.56 5.22 -2.46
C GLN A 10 -1.29 4.03 -3.37
N ARG A 11 -1.81 4.12 -4.59
CA ARG A 11 -1.59 3.14 -5.64
C ARG A 11 -0.33 3.52 -6.43
N VAL A 12 0.71 2.70 -6.33
CA VAL A 12 2.01 2.95 -6.98
C VAL A 12 2.16 2.21 -8.32
N GLN A 13 1.42 1.11 -8.50
CA GLN A 13 1.29 0.41 -9.79
C GLN A 13 -0.14 -0.11 -9.98
N ASN A 14 -0.41 -0.86 -11.04
CA ASN A 14 -1.77 -1.36 -11.31
C ASN A 14 -2.33 -2.18 -10.13
N SER A 15 -1.55 -3.05 -9.51
CA SER A 15 -1.99 -3.88 -8.38
C SER A 15 -1.08 -3.77 -7.15
N VAL A 16 -0.25 -2.73 -7.07
CA VAL A 16 0.67 -2.49 -5.95
C VAL A 16 0.30 -1.19 -5.24
N PHE A 17 0.23 -1.27 -3.92
CA PHE A 17 -0.20 -0.19 -3.04
C PHE A 17 0.81 0.00 -1.91
N GLU A 18 1.18 1.24 -1.65
CA GLU A 18 1.94 1.64 -0.46
C GLU A 18 0.96 2.18 0.58
N CYS A 19 0.91 1.55 1.74
CA CYS A 19 -0.01 1.92 2.82
C CYS A 19 0.77 2.33 4.06
N SER A 20 0.42 3.46 4.65
CA SER A 20 0.94 3.92 5.94
C SER A 20 -0.16 3.71 6.98
N VAL A 21 0.03 2.71 7.84
CA VAL A 21 -1.02 2.23 8.76
C VAL A 21 -0.46 2.02 10.17
N SER A 22 -1.33 2.23 11.17
CA SER A 22 -1.06 1.77 12.53
C SER A 22 -1.09 0.23 12.62
N PRO A 23 -0.54 -0.39 13.68
CA PRO A 23 -0.64 -1.84 13.86
C PRO A 23 -2.06 -2.38 13.89
N SER A 24 -3.02 -1.64 14.47
CA SER A 24 -4.43 -2.00 14.47
C SER A 24 -5.05 -1.91 13.09
N ASP A 25 -4.78 -0.82 12.36
CA ASP A 25 -5.29 -0.63 11.00
C ASP A 25 -4.73 -1.68 10.04
N TYR A 26 -3.50 -2.13 10.27
CA TYR A 26 -2.90 -3.21 9.49
C TYR A 26 -3.67 -4.54 9.63
N LEU A 27 -4.15 -4.87 10.83
CA LEU A 27 -4.98 -6.06 11.05
C LEU A 27 -6.33 -5.95 10.33
N ILE A 28 -6.96 -4.77 10.41
CA ILE A 28 -8.22 -4.48 9.72
C ILE A 28 -8.03 -4.56 8.20
N LEU A 29 -6.98 -3.94 7.67
CA LEU A 29 -6.64 -3.98 6.24
C LEU A 29 -6.47 -5.42 5.74
N LYS A 30 -5.73 -6.25 6.48
CA LYS A 30 -5.54 -7.66 6.12
C LYS A 30 -6.86 -8.44 6.11
N HIS A 31 -7.69 -8.24 7.12
CA HIS A 31 -9.02 -8.86 7.21
C HIS A 31 -9.89 -8.45 6.00
N ASP A 32 -10.00 -7.15 5.74
CA ASP A 32 -10.85 -6.62 4.67
C ASP A 32 -10.37 -7.05 3.28
N LEU A 33 -9.05 -7.19 3.08
CA LEU A 33 -8.49 -7.71 1.83
C LEU A 33 -8.75 -9.21 1.66
N ALA A 34 -8.61 -10.01 2.70
CA ALA A 34 -8.92 -11.43 2.67
C ALA A 34 -10.42 -11.68 2.42
N ALA A 35 -11.31 -10.84 2.96
CA ALA A 35 -12.75 -10.95 2.77
C ALA A 35 -13.20 -10.70 1.31
N VAL A 36 -12.38 -10.04 0.49
CA VAL A 36 -12.73 -9.71 -0.90
C VAL A 36 -11.84 -10.40 -1.94
N MET A 37 -10.88 -11.22 -1.51
CA MET A 37 -10.00 -11.95 -2.42
C MET A 37 -10.57 -13.31 -2.81
N ASP A 38 -10.28 -13.76 -4.02
CA ASP A 38 -10.46 -15.16 -4.38
C ASP A 38 -9.14 -15.89 -4.14
N GLU A 39 -9.03 -16.68 -3.08
CA GLU A 39 -7.80 -17.41 -2.74
C GLU A 39 -7.37 -18.44 -3.80
N SER A 40 -8.24 -18.81 -4.74
CA SER A 40 -7.89 -19.71 -5.84
C SER A 40 -7.25 -19.00 -7.04
N GLN A 41 -7.50 -17.69 -7.20
CA GLN A 41 -7.06 -16.90 -8.36
C GLN A 41 -6.10 -15.77 -7.99
N ASP A 42 -6.21 -15.25 -6.76
CA ASP A 42 -5.49 -14.08 -6.28
C ASP A 42 -4.34 -14.46 -5.35
N SER A 43 -3.34 -13.58 -5.28
CA SER A 43 -2.32 -13.65 -4.24
C SER A 43 -2.03 -12.26 -3.67
N LEU A 44 -1.88 -12.19 -2.35
CA LEU A 44 -1.51 -10.99 -1.63
C LEU A 44 -0.19 -11.19 -0.90
N ARG A 45 0.71 -10.22 -1.01
CA ARG A 45 1.99 -10.19 -0.29
C ARG A 45 2.11 -8.88 0.46
N TYR A 46 2.43 -8.97 1.74
CA TYR A 46 2.57 -7.83 2.62
C TYR A 46 4.04 -7.62 2.98
N TYR A 47 4.58 -6.44 2.72
CA TYR A 47 5.95 -6.07 3.06
C TYR A 47 5.94 -4.95 4.09
N ASN A 48 6.39 -5.24 5.32
CA ASN A 48 6.58 -4.21 6.34
C ASN A 48 7.95 -3.57 6.15
N LEU A 49 7.97 -2.33 5.67
CA LEU A 49 9.20 -1.61 5.33
C LEU A 49 9.77 -0.80 6.50
N GLY A 50 8.98 -0.61 7.57
CA GLY A 50 9.31 0.21 8.73
C GLY A 50 9.28 1.72 8.45
N ALA A 51 9.58 2.53 9.47
CA ALA A 51 9.49 3.99 9.39
C ALA A 51 10.47 4.65 8.41
N LYS A 52 11.64 4.04 8.16
CA LYS A 52 12.66 4.53 7.23
C LYS A 52 12.66 3.71 5.95
N TYR A 53 11.53 3.74 5.23
CA TYR A 53 11.35 2.93 4.03
C TYR A 53 11.76 3.64 2.75
N SER A 54 11.70 4.97 2.70
CA SER A 54 11.93 5.75 1.49
C SER A 54 13.32 5.53 0.89
N SER A 55 14.36 5.35 1.72
CA SER A 55 15.71 5.01 1.24
C SER A 55 15.84 3.60 0.66
N LYS A 56 14.81 2.76 0.77
CA LYS A 56 14.80 1.37 0.28
C LYS A 56 14.01 1.23 -1.02
N ILE A 57 13.43 2.32 -1.54
CA ILE A 57 12.62 2.27 -2.75
C ILE A 57 13.31 3.03 -3.87
N GLU A 58 13.53 2.34 -4.98
CA GLU A 58 13.98 2.91 -6.24
C GLU A 58 12.86 2.80 -7.28
N TYR A 59 12.60 3.88 -8.01
CA TYR A 59 11.60 3.92 -9.07
C TYR A 59 12.26 4.08 -10.43
N ARG A 60 11.74 3.39 -11.44
CA ARG A 60 12.12 3.54 -12.85
C ARG A 60 10.87 3.68 -13.71
N GLY A 61 10.87 4.64 -14.64
CA GLY A 61 9.75 4.91 -15.54
C GLY A 61 8.74 5.93 -15.00
N ARG A 62 7.49 5.86 -15.48
CA ARG A 62 6.46 6.86 -15.18
C ARG A 62 5.93 6.72 -13.76
N GLN A 63 6.20 7.72 -12.93
CA GLN A 63 5.65 7.84 -11.58
C GLN A 63 4.16 8.22 -11.65
N ARG A 64 3.33 7.51 -10.89
CA ARG A 64 1.86 7.71 -10.84
C ARG A 64 1.36 8.18 -9.47
N HIS A 65 2.27 8.32 -8.51
CA HIS A 65 1.98 8.60 -7.10
C HIS A 65 2.86 9.72 -6.55
N MET A 66 2.43 10.38 -5.47
CA MET A 66 3.22 11.40 -4.80
C MET A 66 4.09 10.79 -3.70
N PRO A 67 5.31 11.27 -3.44
CA PRO A 67 6.11 10.79 -2.32
C PRO A 67 5.38 11.05 -0.99
N VAL A 68 5.16 10.01 -0.17
CA VAL A 68 4.47 10.15 1.13
C VAL A 68 5.28 11.00 2.11
N ASP A 69 6.62 10.95 2.02
CA ASP A 69 7.53 11.75 2.83
C ASP A 69 7.73 13.18 2.30
N GLY A 70 7.23 13.47 1.09
CA GLY A 70 7.36 14.75 0.43
C GLY A 70 6.11 15.59 0.65
N VAL A 71 5.91 16.07 1.88
CA VAL A 71 5.06 17.22 2.20
C VAL A 71 3.60 17.08 1.72
N MET A 72 2.73 16.71 2.66
CA MET A 72 1.31 17.07 2.59
C MET A 72 1.21 18.60 2.74
N MET A 73 1.47 19.35 1.66
CA MET A 73 1.09 20.76 1.55
C MET A 73 -0.31 20.78 0.93
N LEU A 74 -1.31 21.00 1.78
CA LEU A 74 -2.48 21.79 1.40
C LEU A 74 -2.10 23.26 1.48
#